data_AF-A0A9E3EMB5-F1
#
_entry.id   AF-A0A9E3EMB5-F1
#
_cell.length_a   1.000
_cell.length_b   1.000
_cell.length_c   1.000
_cell.angle_alpha   90.00
_cell.angle_beta   90.00
_cell.angle_gamma   90.00
#
_symmetry.space_group_name_H-M   'P 1'
#
loop_
_entity.id
_entity.type
_entity.pdbx_description
1 polymer ?
#
loop_
_entity_poly.entity_id
_entity_poly.type
_entity_poly.pdbx_seq_one_letter_code
_entity_poly.pdbx_strand_id
1 'polypeptide(L)' 'MARKYSRSAGKDVESAMRRKKKGKLKRGKGGRGGTVKSRKQAIAIGLSEARKKGKKVPRKKKSTRGRRKKKSS' A
#
# COMPACT_ATOMS: atom_id res chain seq x y z
N MET A 1 6.51 22.74 -12.15
CA MET A 1 6.18 21.30 -12.19
C MET A 1 5.40 20.87 -10.95
N ALA A 2 4.15 20.41 -11.09
CA ALA A 2 3.38 19.88 -9.95
C ALA A 2 3.86 18.47 -9.58
N ARG A 3 4.17 18.21 -8.30
CA ARG A 3 4.56 16.87 -7.83
C ARG A 3 3.41 15.87 -8.04
N LYS A 4 3.72 14.69 -8.57
CA LYS A 4 2.74 13.58 -8.74
C LYS A 4 2.19 13.07 -7.39
N TYR A 5 2.95 13.24 -6.32
CA TYR A 5 2.57 12.87 -4.95
C TYR A 5 2.65 14.09 -4.03
N SER A 6 1.71 14.19 -3.09
CA SER A 6 1.80 15.16 -1.99
C SER A 6 2.98 14.82 -1.05
N ARG A 7 3.60 15.85 -0.44
CA ARG A 7 4.65 15.65 0.59
C ARG A 7 4.14 14.77 1.73
N SER A 8 2.86 14.93 2.09
CA SER A 8 2.21 14.16 3.14
C SER A 8 2.06 12.67 2.80
N ALA A 9 1.96 12.29 1.52
CA ALA A 9 1.97 10.89 1.10
C ALA A 9 3.36 10.26 1.26
N GLY A 10 4.42 11.03 1.02
CA GLY A 10 5.80 10.61 1.30
C GLY A 10 6.01 10.25 2.77
N LYS A 11 5.49 11.08 3.68
CA LYS A 11 5.54 10.83 5.14
C LYS A 11 4.85 9.52 5.56
N ASP A 12 3.73 9.15 4.93
CA ASP A 12 3.06 7.88 5.25
C ASP A 12 3.87 6.67 4.78
N VAL A 13 4.50 6.77 3.59
CA VAL A 13 5.40 5.73 3.09
C VAL A 13 6.62 5.58 4.00
N GLU A 14 7.20 6.69 4.45
CA GLU A 14 8.29 6.68 5.40
C GLU A 14 7.89 6.02 6.73
N SER A 15 6.72 6.37 7.28
CA SER A 15 6.18 5.74 8.50
C SER A 15 5.95 4.24 8.33
N ALA A 16 5.38 3.81 7.19
CA ALA A 16 5.23 2.39 6.88
C ALA A 16 6.59 1.68 6.79
N MET A 17 7.59 2.32 6.18
CA MET A 17 8.95 1.81 6.10
C MET A 17 9.61 1.70 7.48
N ARG A 18 9.43 2.68 8.36
CA ARG A 18 9.91 2.62 9.76
C ARG A 18 9.24 1.46 10.51
N ARG A 19 7.91 1.28 10.40
CA ARG A 19 7.18 0.14 10.98
C ARG A 19 7.67 -1.20 10.43
N LYS A 20 8.01 -1.27 9.14
CA LYS A 20 8.58 -2.47 8.51
C LYS A 20 9.97 -2.79 9.09
N LYS A 21 10.86 -1.80 9.18
CA LYS A 21 12.20 -1.97 9.78
C LYS A 21 12.12 -2.47 11.23
N LYS A 22 11.11 -2.03 11.97
CA LYS A 22 10.82 -2.50 13.35
C LYS A 22 10.13 -3.88 13.43
N GLY A 23 9.81 -4.53 12.30
CA GLY A 23 9.08 -5.80 12.29
C GLY A 23 7.59 -5.72 12.69
N LYS A 24 7.05 -4.51 12.86
CA LYS A 24 5.68 -4.29 13.38
C LYS A 24 4.63 -4.10 12.28
N LEU A 25 5.04 -3.89 11.03
CA LEU A 25 4.10 -3.69 9.93
C LEU A 25 3.41 -5.01 9.56
N LYS A 26 2.08 -5.05 9.69
CA LYS A 26 1.25 -6.22 9.32
C LYS A 26 0.58 -6.03 7.97
N ARG A 27 0.30 -7.14 7.27
CA ARG A 27 -0.44 -7.18 5.99
C ARG A 27 -1.80 -7.85 6.15
N GLY A 28 -2.71 -7.59 5.22
CA GLY A 28 -4.07 -8.14 5.21
C GLY A 28 -5.04 -7.38 6.13
N LYS A 29 -6.34 -7.68 5.99
CA LYS A 29 -7.40 -7.09 6.82
C LYS A 29 -7.18 -7.48 8.28
N GLY A 30 -7.07 -6.51 9.18
CA GLY A 30 -6.80 -6.75 10.61
C GLY A 30 -5.47 -7.43 10.91
N GLY A 31 -4.49 -7.40 10.00
CA GLY A 31 -3.18 -8.02 10.22
C GLY A 31 -3.11 -9.54 10.05
N ARG A 32 -4.21 -10.19 9.61
CA ARG A 32 -4.30 -11.65 9.40
C ARG A 32 -3.27 -12.22 8.42
N GLY A 33 -2.72 -11.40 7.54
CA GLY A 33 -1.69 -11.83 6.60
C GLY A 33 -0.28 -11.91 7.21
N GLY A 34 -0.12 -11.59 8.50
CA GLY A 34 1.18 -11.62 9.19
C GLY A 34 2.04 -10.38 8.92
N THR A 35 3.34 -10.48 9.19
CA THR A 35 4.29 -9.38 9.02
C THR A 35 4.64 -9.13 7.55
N VAL A 36 4.95 -7.88 7.22
CA VAL A 36 5.35 -7.48 5.87
C VAL A 36 6.79 -7.91 5.61
N LYS A 37 6.96 -8.79 4.62
CA LYS A 37 8.26 -9.34 4.24
C LYS A 37 9.04 -8.41 3.30
N SER A 38 8.37 -7.79 2.32
CA SER A 38 9.05 -7.04 1.26
C SER A 38 8.95 -5.52 1.39
N ARG A 39 10.00 -4.81 0.94
CA ARG A 39 10.02 -3.33 0.87
C ARG A 39 8.92 -2.80 -0.05
N LYS A 40 8.72 -3.43 -1.20
CA LYS A 40 7.65 -3.11 -2.17
C LYS A 40 6.27 -3.16 -1.52
N GLN A 41 6.02 -4.14 -0.67
CA GLN A 41 4.75 -4.28 0.04
C GLN A 41 4.56 -3.20 1.11
N ALA A 42 5.62 -2.82 1.84
CA ALA A 42 5.55 -1.71 2.79
C ALA A 42 5.21 -0.38 2.08
N ILE A 43 5.83 -0.11 0.94
CA ILE A 43 5.52 1.06 0.10
C ILE A 43 4.06 1.02 -0.35
N ALA A 44 3.58 -0.14 -0.82
CA ALA A 44 2.19 -0.29 -1.25
C ALA A 44 1.19 -0.04 -0.11
N ILE A 45 1.50 -0.49 1.12
CA ILE A 45 0.68 -0.21 2.30
C ILE A 45 0.70 1.29 2.62
N GLY A 46 1.88 1.92 2.66
CA GLY A 46 2.00 3.37 2.91
C GLY A 46 1.24 4.22 1.89
N LEU A 47 1.32 3.87 0.59
CA LEU A 47 0.53 4.53 -0.46
C LEU A 47 -0.97 4.28 -0.33
N SER A 48 -1.39 3.12 0.21
CA SER A 48 -2.80 2.81 0.42
C SER A 48 -3.36 3.55 1.65
N GLU A 49 -2.57 3.67 2.71
CA GLU A 49 -2.90 4.51 3.88
C GLU A 49 -3.01 5.99 3.48
N ALA A 50 -2.09 6.50 2.67
CA ALA A 50 -2.14 7.87 2.17
C ALA A 50 -3.43 8.15 1.38
N ARG A 51 -3.86 7.21 0.53
CA ARG A 51 -5.15 7.31 -0.18
C ARG A 51 -6.34 7.32 0.77
N LYS A 52 -6.35 6.45 1.78
CA LYS A 52 -7.43 6.42 2.80
C LYS A 52 -7.53 7.73 3.57
N LYS A 53 -6.40 8.39 3.81
CA LYS A 53 -6.33 9.73 4.44
C LYS A 53 -6.67 10.88 3.48
N GLY A 54 -7.14 10.60 2.26
CA GLY A 54 -7.50 11.63 1.27
C GLY A 54 -6.32 12.36 0.63
N LYS A 55 -5.08 11.88 0.81
CA LYS A 55 -3.89 12.57 0.27
C LYS A 55 -3.78 12.36 -1.24
N LYS A 56 -3.21 13.36 -1.93
CA LYS A 56 -2.93 13.28 -3.37
C LYS A 56 -1.92 12.18 -3.66
N VAL A 57 -2.43 11.06 -4.17
CA VAL A 57 -1.67 9.87 -4.61
C VAL A 57 -2.23 9.45 -5.97
N PRO A 58 -1.40 9.26 -7.00
CA PRO A 58 -1.83 8.76 -8.30
C PRO A 58 -2.61 7.45 -8.15
N ARG A 59 -3.68 7.33 -8.94
CA ARG A 59 -4.46 6.09 -9.02
C ARG A 59 -3.55 4.96 -9.50
N LYS A 60 -3.73 3.77 -8.92
CA LYS A 60 -3.08 2.57 -9.46
C LYS A 60 -3.60 2.40 -10.89
N LYS A 61 -2.72 2.24 -11.87
CA LYS A 61 -3.15 1.89 -13.23
C LYS A 61 -4.04 0.64 -13.14
N LYS A 62 -5.24 0.68 -13.72
CA LYS A 62 -6.08 -0.49 -13.88
C LYS A 62 -5.32 -1.40 -14.87
N SER A 63 -4.58 -2.38 -14.37
CA SER A 63 -4.24 -3.53 -15.23
C SER A 63 -5.55 -4.25 -15.47
N THR A 64 -5.98 -4.35 -16.72
CA THR A 64 -7.07 -5.22 -17.20
C THR A 64 -6.71 -6.69 -16.90
N ARG A 65 -6.71 -7.07 -15.62
CA ARG A 65 -6.61 -8.47 -15.23
C ARG A 65 -8.03 -9.00 -15.29
N GLY A 66 -8.37 -9.59 -16.43
CA GLY A 66 -9.65 -10.26 -16.65
C GLY A 66 -10.01 -11.10 -15.43
N ARG A 67 -11.29 -11.02 -15.03
CA ARG A 67 -11.90 -11.95 -14.09
C ARG A 67 -11.59 -13.37 -14.57
N ARG A 68 -10.56 -14.03 -14.02
CA ARG A 68 -10.55 -15.50 -14.00
C ARG A 68 -11.70 -15.87 -13.07
N LYS A 69 -12.87 -16.19 -13.65
CA LYS A 69 -13.99 -16.80 -12.94
C LYS A 69 -13.41 -17.98 -12.15
N LYS A 70 -13.46 -17.89 -10.83
CA LYS A 70 -13.12 -19.02 -9.96
C LYS A 70 -14.26 -20.03 -10.21
N LYS A 71 -14.00 -21.14 -10.91
CA LYS A 71 -14.93 -22.26 -10.92
C LYS A 71 -15.09 -22.68 -9.45
N SER A 72 -16.30 -22.54 -8.94
CA SER A 72 -16.76 -23.23 -7.74
C SER A 72 -16.75 -24.72 -8.04
N SER A 73 -15.98 -25.49 -7.27
CA SER A 73 -16.30 -26.88 -6.97
C SER A 73 -17.36 -26.90 -5.87
#